data_AF-A0A1I2IG49-F1
#
_entry.id   AF-A0A1I2IG49-F1
#
_cell.length_a   1.000
_cell.length_b   1.000
_cell.length_c   1.000
_cell.angle_alpha   90.00
_cell.angle_beta   90.00
_cell.angle_gamma   90.00
#
_symmetry.space_group_name_H-M   'P 1'
#
loop_
_entity.id
_entity.type
_entity.pdbx_description
1 polymer ?
#
loop_
_entity_poly.entity_id
_entity_poly.type
_entity_poly.pdbx_seq_one_letter_code
_entity_poly.pdbx_strand_id
1 'polypeptide(L)'
;MVRDLEEFRRLYRLHIPTPEHAAYYLETLARSPRYADLPALAGRFAAFEARLAAQGLSVADYRQQQLLALRDELAATAAFRRLCAAAVGPAPATRNRLSEQTGAWFVSLDLREANFSVLALHDDEGALGSGPWVEFCAARGVDPVLAESKAFRQALFGYLEPKKVQRVQLGLTAALADDLRRDGLEDRAIAMISHDELILAFPGDDAGLADLRARLARLAAAPRRPAVRASVFRSAALEPGIDLRTFYDLAGDAPPALRHRALVGVPGNLFYVYFKRHVLEAPLDRRDLYFRVENRLAQWVVDDLPPSA
;
A
#
# COMPACT_ATOMS: atom_id res chain seq x y z
N MET A 1 25.71 3.14 -1.34
CA MET A 1 25.13 2.09 -2.20
C MET A 1 24.53 1.03 -1.30
N VAL A 2 23.30 0.59 -1.58
CA VAL A 2 22.63 -0.50 -0.86
C VAL A 2 23.37 -1.81 -1.16
N ARG A 3 23.83 -2.54 -0.14
CA ARG A 3 24.53 -3.82 -0.34
C ARG A 3 23.54 -5.00 -0.28
N ASP A 4 22.67 -5.01 0.72
CA ASP A 4 21.55 -5.96 0.83
C ASP A 4 20.34 -5.52 -0.01
N LEU A 5 20.43 -5.75 -1.31
CA LEU A 5 19.36 -5.43 -2.25
C LEU A 5 18.08 -6.24 -1.99
N GLU A 6 18.21 -7.47 -1.48
CA GLU A 6 17.08 -8.35 -1.24
C GLU A 6 16.20 -7.85 -0.10
N GLU A 7 16.80 -7.42 1.00
CA GLU A 7 16.05 -6.83 2.09
C GLU A 7 15.49 -5.46 1.71
N PHE A 8 16.24 -4.66 0.95
CA PHE A 8 15.76 -3.39 0.43
C PHE A 8 14.50 -3.55 -0.44
N ARG A 9 14.53 -4.44 -1.45
CA ARG A 9 13.36 -4.69 -2.30
C ARG A 9 12.17 -5.20 -1.50
N ARG A 10 12.39 -6.01 -0.46
CA ARG A 10 11.33 -6.60 0.37
C ARG A 10 10.67 -5.55 1.26
N LEU A 11 11.45 -4.71 1.94
CA LEU A 11 10.93 -3.68 2.84
C LEU A 11 10.15 -2.60 2.10
N TYR A 12 10.60 -2.21 0.90
CA TYR A 12 10.00 -1.16 0.08
C TYR A 12 9.10 -1.68 -1.05
N ARG A 13 8.91 -3.01 -1.14
CA ARG A 13 8.05 -3.69 -2.14
C ARG A 13 8.38 -3.29 -3.58
N LEU A 14 9.67 -3.23 -3.89
CA LEU A 14 10.17 -2.85 -5.21
C LEU A 14 10.27 -4.08 -6.10
N HIS A 15 9.85 -3.94 -7.36
CA HIS A 15 10.06 -4.98 -8.36
C HIS A 15 11.43 -4.76 -9.00
N ILE A 16 12.38 -5.67 -8.78
CA ILE A 16 13.72 -5.66 -9.39
C ILE A 16 13.93 -7.06 -10.01
N PRO A 17 13.68 -7.22 -11.33
CA PRO A 17 13.71 -8.52 -11.99
C PRO A 17 15.08 -9.20 -11.93
N THR A 18 16.14 -8.43 -12.12
CA THR A 18 17.52 -8.91 -12.17
C THR A 18 18.44 -8.03 -11.32
N PRO A 19 19.07 -8.57 -10.25
CA PRO A 19 19.98 -7.81 -9.38
C PRO A 19 21.13 -7.12 -10.12
N GLU A 20 21.60 -7.70 -11.22
CA GLU A 20 22.71 -7.20 -12.05
C GLU A 20 22.41 -5.83 -12.67
N HIS A 21 21.14 -5.46 -12.77
CA HIS A 21 20.67 -4.19 -13.31
C HIS A 21 19.90 -3.36 -12.29
N ALA A 22 20.12 -3.60 -10.99
CA ALA A 22 19.39 -2.91 -9.93
C ALA A 22 19.46 -1.38 -10.03
N ALA A 23 20.63 -0.81 -10.32
CA ALA A 23 20.79 0.64 -10.49
C ALA A 23 19.85 1.19 -11.57
N TYR A 24 19.82 0.54 -12.73
CA TYR A 24 18.93 0.89 -13.84
C TYR A 24 17.44 0.86 -13.44
N TYR A 25 17.00 -0.19 -12.74
CA TYR A 25 15.61 -0.32 -12.31
C TYR A 25 15.22 0.73 -11.26
N LEU A 26 16.10 1.00 -10.30
CA LEU A 26 15.88 2.03 -9.28
C LEU A 26 15.81 3.43 -9.90
N GLU A 27 16.71 3.75 -10.83
CA GLU A 27 16.69 4.99 -11.60
C GLU A 27 15.40 5.10 -12.44
N THR A 28 14.98 4.00 -13.09
CA THR A 28 13.75 3.97 -13.88
C THR A 28 12.53 4.22 -13.02
N LEU A 29 12.42 3.58 -11.86
CA LEU A 29 11.32 3.81 -10.91
C LEU A 29 11.27 5.27 -10.46
N ALA A 30 12.42 5.84 -10.06
CA ALA A 30 12.54 7.19 -9.52
C ALA A 30 12.09 8.29 -10.50
N ARG A 31 11.99 7.99 -11.80
CA ARG A 31 11.43 8.92 -12.81
C ARG A 31 9.93 9.16 -12.65
N SER A 32 9.20 8.29 -11.95
CA SER A 32 7.78 8.50 -11.64
C SER A 32 7.62 9.26 -10.33
N PRO A 33 6.71 10.25 -10.23
CA PRO A 33 6.41 10.94 -8.98
C PRO A 33 6.02 10.00 -7.82
N ARG A 34 5.49 8.81 -8.14
CA ARG A 34 5.17 7.77 -7.13
C ARG A 34 6.38 7.30 -6.34
N TYR A 35 7.57 7.29 -6.96
CA TYR A 35 8.81 6.79 -6.39
C TYR A 35 9.86 7.89 -6.24
N ALA A 36 9.44 9.17 -6.19
CA ALA A 36 10.35 10.31 -6.10
C ALA A 36 11.28 10.23 -4.88
N ASP A 37 10.80 9.67 -3.76
CA ASP A 37 11.58 9.53 -2.52
C ASP A 37 12.54 8.33 -2.53
N LEU A 38 12.53 7.49 -3.58
CA LEU A 38 13.31 6.25 -3.62
C LEU A 38 14.83 6.47 -3.42
N PRO A 39 15.47 7.51 -4.00
CA PRO A 39 16.88 7.79 -3.72
C PRO A 39 17.15 8.09 -2.24
N ALA A 40 16.27 8.85 -1.59
CA ALA A 40 16.38 9.15 -0.17
C ALA A 40 16.19 7.89 0.69
N LEU A 41 15.23 7.03 0.34
CA LEU A 41 15.01 5.73 1.00
C LEU A 41 16.24 4.82 0.87
N ALA A 42 16.84 4.73 -0.32
CA ALA A 42 18.07 3.97 -0.55
C ALA A 42 19.24 4.50 0.30
N GLY A 43 19.36 5.83 0.43
CA GLY A 43 20.34 6.47 1.31
C GLY A 43 20.14 6.12 2.78
N ARG A 44 18.91 6.23 3.29
CA ARG A 44 18.56 5.85 4.69
C ARG A 44 18.85 4.39 4.97
N PHE A 45 18.48 3.50 4.04
CA PHE A 45 18.71 2.07 4.16
C PHE A 45 20.21 1.73 4.17
N ALA A 46 21.00 2.32 3.29
CA ALA A 46 22.45 2.09 3.27
C ALA A 46 23.14 2.56 4.56
N ALA A 47 22.69 3.67 5.15
CA ALA A 47 23.19 4.15 6.43
C ALA A 47 22.80 3.20 7.58
N PHE A 48 21.58 2.68 7.56
CA PHE A 48 21.10 1.67 8.52
C PHE A 48 21.90 0.37 8.43
N GLU A 49 22.12 -0.14 7.21
CA GLU A 49 22.94 -1.32 6.95
C GLU A 49 24.37 -1.15 7.49
N ALA A 50 24.99 0.01 7.25
CA ALA A 50 26.33 0.30 7.78
C ALA A 50 26.37 0.33 9.32
N ARG A 51 25.34 0.88 9.98
CA ARG A 51 25.24 0.88 11.45
C ARG A 51 25.14 -0.53 12.02
N LEU A 52 24.35 -1.41 11.38
CA LEU A 52 24.21 -2.80 11.82
C LEU A 52 25.48 -3.61 11.57
N ALA A 53 26.13 -3.42 10.41
CA ALA A 53 27.38 -4.09 10.09
C ALA A 53 28.49 -3.74 11.11
N ALA A 54 28.54 -2.49 11.60
CA ALA A 54 29.46 -2.07 12.65
C ALA A 54 29.21 -2.78 14.01
N GLN A 55 28.03 -3.35 14.20
CA GLN A 55 27.64 -4.15 15.37
C GLN A 55 27.74 -5.66 15.11
N GLY A 56 28.22 -6.07 13.94
CA GLY A 56 28.28 -7.48 13.54
C GLY A 56 26.91 -8.09 13.21
N LEU A 57 25.91 -7.28 12.88
CA LEU A 57 24.55 -7.71 12.55
C LEU A 57 24.23 -7.50 11.06
N SER A 58 23.49 -8.43 10.46
CA SER A 58 22.85 -8.20 9.17
C SER A 58 21.48 -7.51 9.33
N VAL A 59 20.97 -6.91 8.25
CA VAL A 59 19.61 -6.34 8.23
C VAL A 59 18.56 -7.42 8.51
N ALA A 60 18.74 -8.61 7.94
CA ALA A 60 17.83 -9.74 8.13
C ALA A 60 17.80 -10.20 9.61
N ASP A 61 18.96 -10.30 10.26
CA ASP A 61 19.06 -10.69 11.68
C ASP A 61 18.37 -9.67 12.58
N TYR A 62 18.70 -8.37 12.41
CA TYR A 62 18.08 -7.31 13.18
C TYR A 62 16.56 -7.29 12.98
N ARG A 63 16.09 -7.40 11.73
CA ARG A 63 14.65 -7.49 11.43
C ARG A 63 14.00 -8.67 12.14
N GLN A 64 14.62 -9.85 12.12
CA GLN A 64 14.08 -11.04 12.77
C GLN A 64 14.03 -10.88 14.29
N GLN A 65 15.07 -10.32 14.91
CA GLN A 65 15.10 -10.03 16.35
C GLN A 65 13.98 -9.08 16.75
N GLN A 66 13.83 -7.95 16.03
CA GLN A 66 12.77 -6.98 16.30
C GLN A 66 11.38 -7.58 16.09
N LEU A 67 11.21 -8.41 15.05
CA LEU A 67 9.93 -9.07 14.80
C LEU A 67 9.54 -9.99 15.96
N LEU A 68 10.46 -10.81 16.47
CA LEU A 68 10.17 -11.73 17.57
C LEU A 68 9.88 -10.98 18.87
N ALA A 69 10.70 -9.97 19.19
CA ALA A 69 10.52 -9.15 20.39
C ALA A 69 9.15 -8.45 20.40
N LEU A 70 8.80 -7.77 19.31
CA LEU A 70 7.51 -7.08 19.20
C LEU A 70 6.32 -8.06 19.18
N ARG A 71 6.48 -9.24 18.57
CA ARG A 71 5.43 -10.27 18.57
C ARG A 71 5.11 -10.70 19.98
N ASP A 72 6.13 -11.05 20.76
CA ASP A 72 5.97 -11.57 22.12
C ASP A 72 5.37 -10.49 23.03
N GLU A 73 5.83 -9.25 22.88
CA GLU A 73 5.27 -8.13 23.61
C GLU A 73 3.79 -7.89 23.27
N LEU A 74 3.45 -7.79 21.99
CA LEU A 74 2.07 -7.57 21.55
C LEU A 74 1.16 -8.73 22.01
N ALA A 75 1.62 -9.97 21.90
CA ALA A 75 0.88 -11.15 22.33
C ALA A 75 0.59 -11.18 23.84
N ALA A 76 1.47 -10.55 24.64
CA ALA A 76 1.30 -10.44 26.09
C ALA A 76 0.34 -9.31 26.52
N THR A 77 -0.08 -8.43 25.61
CA THR A 77 -0.98 -7.30 25.95
C THR A 77 -2.40 -7.75 26.27
N ALA A 78 -3.08 -7.00 27.13
CA ALA A 78 -4.51 -7.18 27.37
C ALA A 78 -5.34 -6.84 26.12
N ALA A 79 -4.88 -5.88 25.31
CA ALA A 79 -5.50 -5.52 24.03
C ALA A 79 -5.59 -6.72 23.08
N PHE A 80 -4.50 -7.48 22.94
CA PHE A 80 -4.49 -8.67 22.11
C PHE A 80 -5.39 -9.77 22.65
N ARG A 81 -5.42 -9.98 23.98
CA ARG A 81 -6.36 -10.92 24.61
C ARG A 81 -7.82 -10.52 24.36
N ARG A 82 -8.16 -9.24 24.49
CA ARG A 82 -9.50 -8.70 24.21
C ARG A 82 -9.89 -8.86 22.75
N LEU A 83 -9.00 -8.52 21.81
CA LEU A 83 -9.20 -8.78 20.38
C LEU A 83 -9.47 -10.27 20.10
N CYS A 84 -8.71 -11.14 20.76
CA CYS A 84 -8.88 -12.59 20.61
C CYS A 84 -10.20 -13.11 21.19
N ALA A 85 -10.68 -12.52 22.28
CA ALA A 85 -11.92 -12.89 22.95
C ALA A 85 -13.16 -12.25 22.33
N ALA A 86 -13.00 -11.18 21.54
CA ALA A 86 -14.09 -10.46 20.91
C ALA A 86 -14.93 -11.41 20.05
N ALA A 87 -16.23 -11.46 20.33
CA ALA A 87 -17.18 -12.17 19.48
C ALA A 87 -17.16 -11.53 18.11
N VAL A 88 -16.88 -12.32 17.08
CA VAL A 88 -16.93 -11.84 15.71
C VAL A 88 -18.23 -12.31 15.09
N GLY A 89 -19.11 -11.35 14.79
CA GLY A 89 -20.36 -11.62 14.07
C GLY A 89 -20.11 -12.22 12.68
N PRO A 90 -21.18 -12.55 11.94
CA PRO A 90 -21.04 -13.00 10.56
C PRO A 90 -20.21 -11.97 9.77
N ALA A 91 -19.23 -12.48 9.02
CA ALA A 91 -18.37 -11.61 8.23
C ALA A 91 -19.22 -10.84 7.20
N PRO A 92 -19.11 -9.50 7.13
CA PRO A 92 -19.75 -8.74 6.07
C PRO A 92 -19.32 -9.27 4.69
N ALA A 93 -20.20 -9.16 3.70
CA ALA A 93 -19.86 -9.58 2.35
C ALA A 93 -18.78 -8.66 1.76
N THR A 94 -17.71 -9.24 1.23
CA THR A 94 -16.80 -8.51 0.34
C THR A 94 -17.48 -8.28 -1.01
N ARG A 95 -17.07 -7.22 -1.70
CA ARG A 95 -17.61 -6.84 -2.99
C ARG A 95 -16.51 -6.22 -3.83
N ASN A 96 -16.47 -6.51 -5.13
CA ASN A 96 -15.66 -5.79 -6.10
C ASN A 96 -16.38 -5.67 -7.44
N ARG A 97 -16.76 -4.44 -7.79
CA ARG A 97 -17.44 -4.04 -9.03
C ARG A 97 -16.68 -2.91 -9.73
N LEU A 98 -15.38 -2.75 -9.46
CA LEU A 98 -14.58 -1.66 -10.04
C LEU A 98 -14.60 -1.69 -11.57
N SER A 99 -14.50 -2.87 -12.17
CA SER A 99 -14.51 -3.07 -13.62
C SER A 99 -15.86 -2.74 -14.27
N GLU A 100 -16.94 -2.64 -13.49
CA GLU A 100 -18.28 -2.29 -13.98
C GLU A 100 -18.48 -0.76 -14.06
N GLN A 101 -17.58 0.02 -13.46
CA GLN A 101 -17.72 1.47 -13.27
C GLN A 101 -16.75 2.26 -14.18
N THR A 102 -16.75 1.95 -15.47
CA THR A 102 -15.85 2.58 -16.45
C THR A 102 -16.05 4.08 -16.52
N GLY A 103 -14.95 4.84 -16.54
CA GLY A 103 -14.98 6.31 -16.63
C GLY A 103 -15.38 7.02 -15.34
N ALA A 104 -15.68 6.30 -14.25
CA ALA A 104 -16.02 6.90 -12.97
C ALA A 104 -14.85 7.67 -12.33
N TRP A 105 -15.20 8.57 -11.43
CA TRP A 105 -14.30 9.03 -10.38
C TRP A 105 -14.34 8.05 -9.21
N PHE A 106 -13.19 7.67 -8.69
CA PHE A 106 -13.09 6.79 -7.54
C PHE A 106 -12.46 7.51 -6.35
N VAL A 107 -12.96 7.17 -5.16
CA VAL A 107 -12.27 7.45 -3.90
C VAL A 107 -12.05 6.14 -3.18
N SER A 108 -10.78 5.82 -2.92
CA SER A 108 -10.38 4.76 -2.02
C SER A 108 -10.26 5.32 -0.60
N LEU A 109 -10.91 4.65 0.35
CA LEU A 109 -10.90 4.92 1.78
C LEU A 109 -10.17 3.77 2.47
N ASP A 110 -8.86 3.93 2.65
CA ASP A 110 -7.98 2.96 3.32
C ASP A 110 -7.96 3.19 4.83
N LEU A 111 -8.07 2.13 5.63
CA LEU A 111 -7.76 2.20 7.06
C LEU A 111 -6.24 2.46 7.25
N ARG A 112 -5.88 3.57 7.91
CA ARG A 112 -4.46 3.85 8.21
C ARG A 112 -3.95 2.80 9.18
N GLU A 113 -2.83 2.18 8.81
CA GLU A 113 -2.14 1.20 9.67
C GLU A 113 -3.05 0.10 10.22
N ALA A 114 -4.00 -0.35 9.40
CA ALA A 114 -5.16 -1.13 9.76
C ALA A 114 -4.91 -2.22 10.81
N ASN A 115 -3.81 -2.97 10.70
CA ASN A 115 -3.47 -4.04 11.65
C ASN A 115 -3.22 -3.52 13.07
N PHE A 116 -2.41 -2.47 13.20
CA PHE A 116 -2.07 -1.86 14.48
C PHE A 116 -3.25 -1.08 15.05
N SER A 117 -3.94 -0.29 14.21
CA SER A 117 -5.06 0.52 14.68
C SER A 117 -6.24 -0.33 15.16
N VAL A 118 -6.48 -1.51 14.56
CA VAL A 118 -7.47 -2.46 15.07
C VAL A 118 -7.11 -2.99 16.45
N LEU A 119 -5.83 -3.36 16.67
CA LEU A 119 -5.39 -3.80 17.98
C LEU A 119 -5.54 -2.68 19.03
N ALA A 120 -5.22 -1.44 18.65
CA ALA A 120 -5.37 -0.26 19.50
C ALA A 120 -6.82 0.07 19.90
N LEU A 121 -7.82 -0.34 19.11
CA LEU A 121 -9.23 -0.22 19.53
C LEU A 121 -9.56 -1.04 20.77
N HIS A 122 -8.74 -2.04 21.08
CA HIS A 122 -8.89 -2.88 22.25
C HIS A 122 -7.92 -2.51 23.39
N ASP A 123 -7.18 -1.41 23.28
CA ASP A 123 -6.15 -1.02 24.25
C ASP A 123 -6.63 -0.01 25.30
N ASP A 124 -7.57 -0.44 26.14
CA ASP A 124 -8.11 0.41 27.23
C ASP A 124 -7.07 0.80 28.29
N GLU A 125 -5.95 0.07 28.37
CA GLU A 125 -4.87 0.27 29.35
C GLU A 125 -3.74 1.17 28.82
N GLY A 126 -3.78 1.52 27.53
CA GLY A 126 -2.76 2.36 26.88
C GLY A 126 -1.38 1.70 26.74
N ALA A 127 -1.30 0.37 26.76
CA ALA A 127 -0.03 -0.37 26.65
C ALA A 127 0.68 -0.15 25.29
N LEU A 128 -0.09 0.17 24.25
CA LEU A 128 0.38 0.48 22.90
C LEU A 128 0.69 1.97 22.71
N GLY A 129 0.34 2.81 23.69
CA GLY A 129 0.37 4.26 23.57
C GLY A 129 -0.80 4.81 22.74
N SER A 130 -0.91 6.14 22.67
CA SER A 130 -1.95 6.84 21.92
C SER A 130 -1.54 7.20 20.48
N GLY A 131 -0.27 6.96 20.13
CA GLY A 131 0.33 7.32 18.86
C GLY A 131 0.15 6.28 17.75
N PRO A 132 0.60 6.60 16.51
CA PRO A 132 0.70 5.65 15.40
C PRO A 132 1.74 4.55 15.65
N TRP A 133 1.73 3.55 14.78
CA TRP A 133 2.66 2.40 14.79
C TRP A 133 4.14 2.81 14.88
N VAL A 134 4.52 3.89 14.18
CA VAL A 134 5.91 4.37 14.16
C VAL A 134 6.34 4.89 15.53
N GLU A 135 5.44 5.52 16.29
CA GLU A 135 5.73 5.97 17.66
C GLU A 135 5.82 4.79 18.63
N PHE A 136 4.93 3.79 18.48
CA PHE A 136 5.02 2.53 19.21
C PHE A 136 6.37 1.83 19.00
N CYS A 137 6.84 1.78 17.75
CA CYS A 137 8.14 1.25 17.37
C CYS A 137 9.31 2.06 17.95
N ALA A 138 9.24 3.39 17.86
CA ALA A 138 10.29 4.28 18.34
C ALA A 138 10.50 4.13 19.85
N ALA A 139 9.41 4.00 20.62
CA ALA A 139 9.46 3.76 22.06
C ALA A 139 10.19 2.46 22.45
N ARG A 140 10.37 1.54 21.51
CA ARG A 140 11.03 0.23 21.67
C ARG A 140 12.40 0.16 21.00
N GLY A 141 12.91 1.29 20.50
CA GLY A 141 14.21 1.34 19.84
C GLY A 141 14.26 0.65 18.49
N VAL A 142 13.11 0.46 17.84
CA VAL A 142 13.05 -0.08 16.47
C VAL A 142 13.52 1.00 15.49
N ASP A 143 14.49 0.67 14.64
CA ASP A 143 15.01 1.62 13.65
C ASP A 143 13.90 2.11 12.69
N PRO A 144 13.84 3.41 12.35
CA PRO A 144 12.84 3.97 11.45
C PRO A 144 12.72 3.24 10.11
N VAL A 145 13.81 2.67 9.59
CA VAL A 145 13.80 1.90 8.33
C VAL A 145 12.84 0.70 8.41
N LEU A 146 12.77 0.03 9.57
CA LEU A 146 11.81 -1.05 9.80
C LEU A 146 10.43 -0.51 10.20
N ALA A 147 10.38 0.49 11.08
CA ALA A 147 9.13 1.05 11.59
C ALA A 147 8.23 1.58 10.47
N GLU A 148 8.80 2.26 9.46
CA GLU A 148 8.09 2.80 8.30
C GLU A 148 7.70 1.71 7.27
N SER A 149 8.28 0.51 7.36
CA SER A 149 8.03 -0.55 6.38
C SER A 149 6.68 -1.22 6.60
N LYS A 150 5.77 -1.04 5.63
CA LYS A 150 4.50 -1.80 5.59
C LYS A 150 4.76 -3.32 5.57
N ALA A 151 5.81 -3.77 4.91
CA ALA A 151 6.17 -5.19 4.85
C ALA A 151 6.57 -5.73 6.23
N PHE A 152 7.36 -4.98 7.00
CA PHE A 152 7.74 -5.35 8.37
C PHE A 152 6.50 -5.45 9.28
N ARG A 153 5.65 -4.42 9.29
CA ARG A 153 4.40 -4.43 10.06
C ARG A 153 3.51 -5.61 9.68
N GLN A 154 3.32 -5.86 8.39
CA GLN A 154 2.49 -6.98 7.94
C GLN A 154 3.08 -8.34 8.30
N ALA A 155 4.40 -8.49 8.26
CA ALA A 155 5.06 -9.72 8.70
C ALA A 155 4.80 -9.97 10.19
N LEU A 156 4.97 -8.97 11.04
CA LEU A 156 4.69 -9.05 12.48
C LEU A 156 3.24 -9.49 12.77
N PHE A 157 2.26 -8.79 12.20
CA PHE A 157 0.86 -9.11 12.41
C PHE A 157 0.43 -10.44 11.74
N GLY A 158 1.25 -10.97 10.82
CA GLY A 158 1.10 -12.31 10.28
C GLY A 158 1.39 -13.43 11.30
N TYR A 159 2.22 -13.16 12.31
CA TYR A 159 2.52 -14.09 13.41
C TYR A 159 1.51 -14.04 14.58
N LEU A 160 0.62 -13.05 14.58
CA LEU A 160 -0.43 -12.91 15.60
C LEU A 160 -1.68 -13.66 15.14
N GLU A 161 -2.85 -13.01 15.17
CA GLU A 161 -4.14 -13.57 14.75
C GLU A 161 -4.64 -12.88 13.47
N PRO A 162 -3.99 -13.08 12.31
CA PRO A 162 -4.27 -12.32 11.10
C PRO A 162 -5.72 -12.45 10.63
N LYS A 163 -6.34 -13.63 10.79
CA LYS A 163 -7.75 -13.85 10.42
C LYS A 163 -8.71 -13.07 11.30
N LYS A 164 -8.44 -12.94 12.62
CA LYS A 164 -9.26 -12.14 13.53
C LYS A 164 -9.11 -10.66 13.22
N VAL A 165 -7.86 -10.20 13.04
CA VAL A 165 -7.55 -8.82 12.64
C VAL A 165 -8.29 -8.46 11.35
N GLN A 166 -8.16 -9.26 10.30
CA GLN A 166 -8.86 -9.04 9.02
C GLN A 166 -10.37 -8.98 9.15
N ARG A 167 -10.96 -9.79 10.04
CA ARG A 167 -12.41 -9.80 10.25
C ARG A 167 -12.91 -8.55 10.97
N VAL A 168 -12.16 -8.06 11.95
CA VAL A 168 -12.46 -6.77 12.61
C VAL A 168 -12.29 -5.62 11.63
N GLN A 169 -11.23 -5.63 10.82
CA GLN A 169 -11.03 -4.63 9.75
C GLN A 169 -12.23 -4.60 8.79
N LEU A 170 -12.68 -5.76 8.31
CA LEU A 170 -13.86 -5.87 7.45
C LEU A 170 -15.15 -5.37 8.12
N GLY A 171 -15.31 -5.61 9.42
CA GLY A 171 -16.42 -5.05 10.20
C GLY A 171 -16.40 -3.52 10.22
N LEU A 172 -15.21 -2.92 10.38
CA LEU A 172 -15.04 -1.47 10.36
C LEU A 172 -15.29 -0.86 8.97
N THR A 173 -14.81 -1.50 7.89
CA THR A 173 -15.08 -1.01 6.52
C THR A 173 -16.54 -1.18 6.13
N ALA A 174 -17.22 -2.23 6.61
CA ALA A 174 -18.66 -2.39 6.43
C ALA A 174 -19.46 -1.34 7.21
N ALA A 175 -19.13 -1.08 8.47
CA ALA A 175 -19.77 -0.03 9.26
C ALA A 175 -19.59 1.36 8.62
N LEU A 176 -18.40 1.64 8.07
CA LEU A 176 -18.15 2.83 7.28
C LEU A 176 -19.06 2.94 6.04
N ALA A 177 -19.27 1.83 5.33
CA ALA A 177 -20.20 1.80 4.21
C ALA A 177 -21.65 2.05 4.66
N ASP A 178 -22.06 1.50 5.79
CA ASP A 178 -23.40 1.70 6.36
C ASP A 178 -23.63 3.14 6.82
N ASP A 179 -22.64 3.79 7.44
CA ASP A 179 -22.68 5.22 7.75
C ASP A 179 -22.92 6.05 6.48
N LEU A 180 -22.15 5.78 5.43
CA LEU A 180 -22.26 6.49 4.17
C LEU A 180 -23.64 6.29 3.51
N ARG A 181 -24.21 5.08 3.60
CA ARG A 181 -25.58 4.81 3.12
C ARG A 181 -26.61 5.61 3.91
N ARG A 182 -26.49 5.68 5.24
CA ARG A 182 -27.37 6.50 6.08
C ARG A 182 -27.27 7.99 5.73
N ASP A 183 -26.11 8.44 5.28
CA ASP A 183 -25.86 9.80 4.77
C ASP A 183 -26.29 9.99 3.30
N GLY A 184 -27.06 9.05 2.74
CA GLY A 184 -27.64 9.13 1.39
C GLY A 184 -26.71 8.68 0.26
N LEU A 185 -25.64 7.92 0.54
CA LEU A 185 -24.89 7.25 -0.52
C LEU A 185 -25.68 6.03 -1.03
N GLU A 186 -25.96 6.01 -2.33
CA GLU A 186 -26.62 4.86 -2.96
C GLU A 186 -25.70 3.63 -2.97
N ASP A 187 -26.26 2.42 -2.81
CA ASP A 187 -25.45 1.20 -2.76
C ASP A 187 -24.63 0.96 -4.04
N ARG A 188 -25.14 1.39 -5.20
CA ARG A 188 -24.42 1.30 -6.49
C ARG A 188 -23.13 2.11 -6.51
N ALA A 189 -23.03 3.16 -5.70
CA ALA A 189 -21.82 3.97 -5.58
C ALA A 189 -20.73 3.27 -4.77
N ILE A 190 -21.03 2.17 -4.06
CA ILE A 190 -20.00 1.38 -3.39
C ILE A 190 -19.46 0.34 -4.37
N ALA A 191 -18.30 0.64 -4.94
CA ALA A 191 -17.64 -0.19 -5.94
C ALA A 191 -16.86 -1.35 -5.32
N MET A 192 -16.25 -1.17 -4.15
CA MET A 192 -15.50 -2.24 -3.49
C MET A 192 -15.60 -2.19 -1.98
N ILE A 193 -15.77 -3.33 -1.33
CA ILE A 193 -15.60 -3.52 0.11
C ILE A 193 -14.58 -4.63 0.32
N SER A 194 -13.46 -4.31 0.94
CA SER A 194 -12.41 -5.23 1.38
C SER A 194 -12.17 -5.08 2.88
N HIS A 195 -11.31 -5.93 3.44
CA HIS A 195 -10.89 -5.85 4.84
C HIS A 195 -10.38 -4.47 5.25
N ASP A 196 -9.46 -3.84 4.51
CA ASP A 196 -8.81 -2.59 4.89
C ASP A 196 -9.15 -1.40 3.96
N GLU A 197 -10.00 -1.61 2.96
CA GLU A 197 -10.29 -0.61 1.92
C GLU A 197 -11.77 -0.63 1.50
N LEU A 198 -12.37 0.57 1.44
CA LEU A 198 -13.68 0.83 0.84
C LEU A 198 -13.48 1.73 -0.38
N ILE A 199 -13.94 1.33 -1.56
CA ILE A 199 -13.89 2.18 -2.76
C ILE A 199 -15.30 2.59 -3.15
N LEU A 200 -15.48 3.90 -3.31
CA LEU A 200 -16.69 4.49 -3.85
C LEU A 200 -16.46 4.96 -5.30
N ALA A 201 -17.49 4.87 -6.12
CA ALA A 201 -17.53 5.32 -7.51
C ALA A 201 -18.57 6.44 -7.67
N PHE A 202 -18.18 7.46 -8.40
CA PHE A 202 -18.99 8.63 -8.76
C PHE A 202 -19.02 8.79 -10.28
N PRO A 203 -20.09 9.37 -10.84
CA PRO A 203 -20.13 9.72 -12.25
C PRO A 203 -18.87 10.47 -12.70
N GLY A 204 -18.41 10.24 -13.93
CA GLY A 204 -17.17 10.80 -14.47
C GLY A 204 -17.23 12.26 -14.90
N ASP A 205 -18.37 12.93 -14.67
CA ASP A 205 -18.66 14.31 -15.04
C ASP A 205 -18.39 15.29 -13.89
N ASP A 206 -18.64 16.59 -14.13
CA ASP A 206 -18.41 17.65 -13.15
C ASP A 206 -19.32 17.53 -11.92
N ALA A 207 -20.55 17.04 -12.11
CA ALA A 207 -21.49 16.82 -11.02
C ALA A 207 -21.02 15.69 -10.08
N GLY A 208 -20.51 14.58 -10.64
CA GLY A 208 -19.92 13.50 -9.87
C GLY A 208 -18.65 13.92 -9.13
N LEU A 209 -17.81 14.75 -9.75
CA LEU A 209 -16.64 15.33 -9.08
C LEU A 209 -17.04 16.25 -7.92
N ALA A 210 -18.08 17.07 -8.09
CA ALA A 210 -18.60 17.93 -7.03
C ALA A 210 -19.16 17.14 -5.84
N ASP A 211 -19.94 16.08 -6.09
CA ASP A 211 -20.45 15.19 -5.01
C ASP A 211 -19.30 14.49 -4.28
N LEU A 212 -18.31 13.99 -5.01
CA LEU A 212 -17.10 13.39 -4.42
C LEU A 212 -16.40 14.38 -3.48
N ARG A 213 -16.20 15.65 -3.90
CA ARG A 213 -15.58 16.69 -3.06
C ARG A 213 -16.39 16.96 -1.81
N ALA A 214 -17.71 17.12 -1.94
CA ALA A 214 -18.61 17.36 -0.81
C ALA A 214 -18.55 16.20 0.21
N ARG A 215 -18.45 14.95 -0.27
CA ARG A 215 -18.31 13.77 0.61
C ARG A 215 -16.95 13.71 1.29
N LEU A 216 -15.87 13.98 0.57
CA LEU A 216 -14.53 14.06 1.16
C LEU A 216 -14.45 15.12 2.26
N ALA A 217 -15.04 16.30 2.04
CA ALA A 217 -15.08 17.37 3.03
C ALA A 217 -15.81 16.93 4.31
N ARG A 218 -16.96 16.27 4.17
CA ARG A 218 -17.70 15.69 5.32
C ARG A 218 -16.91 14.61 6.05
N LEU A 219 -16.27 13.70 5.30
CA LEU A 219 -15.43 12.65 5.86
C LEU A 219 -14.23 13.21 6.63
N ALA A 220 -13.63 14.29 6.14
CA ALA A 220 -12.51 14.95 6.80
C ALA A 220 -12.93 15.69 8.09
N ALA A 221 -14.16 16.21 8.12
CA ALA A 221 -14.71 16.92 9.29
C ALA A 221 -15.16 15.99 10.43
N ALA A 222 -15.39 14.71 10.15
CA ALA A 222 -15.81 13.71 11.13
C ALA A 222 -14.62 12.84 11.58
N PRO A 223 -13.94 13.17 12.71
CA PRO A 223 -12.82 12.36 13.18
C PRO A 223 -13.26 10.92 13.44
N ARG A 224 -12.49 9.96 12.91
CA ARG A 224 -12.79 8.53 13.01
C ARG A 224 -11.63 7.75 13.63
N ARG A 225 -11.99 6.68 14.32
CA ARG A 225 -11.05 5.68 14.86
C ARG A 225 -11.44 4.30 14.33
N PRO A 226 -10.57 3.62 13.57
CA PRO A 226 -9.26 4.08 13.10
C PRO A 226 -9.37 5.22 12.07
N ALA A 227 -8.28 5.99 11.92
CA ALA A 227 -8.22 7.04 10.92
C ALA A 227 -8.25 6.44 9.50
N VAL A 228 -8.94 7.12 8.58
CA VAL A 228 -9.05 6.71 7.18
C VAL A 228 -8.19 7.63 6.31
N ARG A 229 -7.53 7.07 5.30
CA ARG A 229 -6.84 7.83 4.26
C ARG A 229 -7.67 7.75 2.98
N ALA A 230 -8.07 8.92 2.48
CA ALA A 230 -8.72 9.03 1.19
C ALA A 230 -7.68 9.18 0.06
N SER A 231 -7.86 8.47 -1.05
CA SER A 231 -7.10 8.64 -2.29
C SER A 231 -8.07 8.72 -3.46
N VAL A 232 -7.99 9.79 -4.25
CA VAL A 232 -8.85 9.99 -5.43
C VAL A 232 -8.13 9.50 -6.67
N PHE A 233 -8.83 8.75 -7.52
CA PHE A 233 -8.27 8.27 -8.77
C PHE A 233 -9.31 8.07 -9.87
N ARG A 234 -8.83 7.97 -11.11
CA ARG A 234 -9.57 7.36 -12.23
C ARG A 234 -8.86 6.09 -12.66
N SER A 235 -9.62 5.12 -13.15
CA SER A 235 -9.08 3.85 -13.66
C SER A 235 -9.35 3.75 -15.16
N ALA A 236 -8.34 3.32 -15.92
CA ALA A 236 -8.46 2.97 -17.32
C ALA A 236 -7.93 1.55 -17.54
N ALA A 237 -8.75 0.69 -18.13
CA ALA A 237 -8.34 -0.66 -18.49
C ALA A 237 -7.30 -0.60 -19.61
N LEU A 238 -6.18 -1.31 -19.44
CA LEU A 238 -5.18 -1.52 -20.48
C LEU A 238 -5.41 -2.85 -21.19
N GLU A 239 -5.60 -3.90 -20.39
CA GLU A 239 -5.92 -5.27 -20.82
C GLU A 239 -6.84 -5.92 -19.79
N PRO A 240 -7.49 -7.07 -20.08
CA PRO A 240 -8.30 -7.78 -19.08
C PRO A 240 -7.52 -8.05 -17.78
N GLY A 241 -7.97 -7.44 -16.68
CA GLY A 241 -7.33 -7.57 -15.36
C GLY A 241 -6.14 -6.65 -15.12
N ILE A 242 -5.78 -5.79 -16.08
CA ILE A 242 -4.68 -4.82 -15.97
C ILE A 242 -5.22 -3.40 -16.14
N ASP A 243 -5.02 -2.57 -15.12
CA ASP A 243 -5.50 -1.19 -15.10
C ASP A 243 -4.36 -0.18 -14.89
N LEU A 244 -4.51 0.99 -15.50
CA LEU A 244 -3.79 2.21 -15.18
C LEU A 244 -4.65 3.09 -14.27
N ARG A 245 -4.25 3.23 -13.00
CA ARG A 245 -4.85 4.17 -12.07
C ARG A 245 -4.12 5.51 -12.10
N THR A 246 -4.87 6.58 -12.31
CA THR A 246 -4.37 7.96 -12.28
C THR A 246 -4.86 8.63 -11.01
N PHE A 247 -3.95 9.01 -10.12
CA PHE A 247 -4.26 9.59 -8.82
C PHE A 247 -4.22 11.12 -8.87
N TYR A 248 -5.16 11.75 -8.18
CA TYR A 248 -5.34 13.20 -8.19
C TYR A 248 -5.35 13.77 -6.78
N ASP A 249 -4.81 14.99 -6.66
CA ASP A 249 -5.03 15.85 -5.51
C ASP A 249 -6.20 16.80 -5.80
N LEU A 250 -7.13 16.89 -4.84
CA LEU A 250 -8.29 17.75 -4.91
C LEU A 250 -8.14 18.89 -3.90
N ALA A 251 -7.90 20.12 -4.37
CA ALA A 251 -7.74 21.30 -3.53
C ALA A 251 -8.92 22.26 -3.74
N GLY A 252 -9.83 22.35 -2.76
CA GLY A 252 -11.01 23.22 -2.83
C GLY A 252 -11.83 22.95 -4.10
N ASP A 253 -12.09 24.00 -4.88
CA ASP A 253 -12.76 23.92 -6.19
C ASP A 253 -11.79 23.95 -7.38
N ALA A 254 -10.47 23.92 -7.14
CA ALA A 254 -9.50 23.92 -8.21
C ALA A 254 -9.58 22.61 -9.04
N PRO A 255 -9.24 22.65 -10.35
CA PRO A 255 -9.19 21.47 -11.19
C PRO A 255 -8.35 20.35 -10.55
N PRO A 256 -8.73 19.06 -10.73
CA PRO A 256 -7.95 17.94 -10.21
C PRO A 256 -6.50 18.00 -10.70
N ALA A 257 -5.55 18.06 -9.76
CA ALA A 257 -4.13 18.06 -10.09
C ALA A 257 -3.63 16.62 -10.16
N LEU A 258 -3.00 16.24 -11.28
CA LEU A 258 -2.38 14.93 -11.41
C LEU A 258 -1.26 14.77 -10.38
N ARG A 259 -1.37 13.78 -9.51
CA ARG A 259 -0.34 13.44 -8.53
C ARG A 259 0.65 12.42 -9.07
N HIS A 260 0.13 11.27 -9.52
CA HIS A 260 0.94 10.20 -10.14
C HIS A 260 0.04 9.16 -10.83
N ARG A 261 0.67 8.23 -11.56
CA ARG A 261 0.01 7.05 -12.13
C ARG A 261 0.57 5.76 -11.52
N ALA A 262 -0.25 4.72 -11.50
CA ALA A 262 0.08 3.42 -10.94
C ALA A 262 -0.55 2.29 -11.76
N LEU A 263 0.21 1.23 -11.95
CA LEU A 263 -0.27 0.00 -12.55
C LEU A 263 -0.90 -0.92 -11.49
N VAL A 264 -1.97 -1.60 -11.88
CA VAL A 264 -2.67 -2.61 -11.07
C VAL A 264 -2.86 -3.86 -11.91
N GLY A 265 -2.62 -5.04 -11.29
CA GLY A 265 -2.83 -6.33 -11.95
C GLY A 265 -1.72 -6.77 -12.91
N VAL A 266 -0.69 -5.95 -13.14
CA VAL A 266 0.41 -6.29 -14.06
C VAL A 266 1.24 -7.45 -13.49
N PRO A 267 1.46 -8.53 -14.28
CA PRO A 267 2.40 -9.59 -13.91
C PRO A 267 3.80 -9.02 -13.64
N GLY A 268 4.49 -9.52 -12.61
CA GLY A 268 5.79 -8.96 -12.21
C GLY A 268 6.80 -8.89 -13.36
N ASN A 269 6.93 -9.98 -14.13
CA ASN A 269 7.83 -10.05 -15.28
C ASN A 269 7.47 -9.14 -16.47
N LEU A 270 6.32 -8.46 -16.44
CA LEU A 270 5.92 -7.46 -17.43
C LEU A 270 5.88 -6.03 -16.85
N PHE A 271 6.18 -5.87 -15.55
CA PHE A 271 6.02 -4.60 -14.85
C PHE A 271 6.73 -3.44 -15.54
N TYR A 272 8.01 -3.59 -15.88
CA TYR A 272 8.79 -2.49 -16.49
C TYR A 272 8.34 -2.17 -17.93
N VAL A 273 7.86 -3.16 -18.67
CA VAL A 273 7.29 -2.95 -20.02
C VAL A 273 6.08 -2.02 -19.92
N TYR A 274 5.13 -2.35 -19.05
CA TYR A 274 3.93 -1.54 -18.84
C TYR A 274 4.24 -0.19 -18.20
N PHE A 275 5.18 -0.18 -17.25
CA PHE A 275 5.54 1.03 -16.52
C PHE A 275 6.15 2.06 -17.47
N LYS A 276 7.05 1.64 -18.35
CA LYS A 276 7.59 2.54 -19.37
C LYS A 276 6.57 2.98 -20.40
N ARG A 277 5.75 2.07 -20.92
CA ARG A 277 4.74 2.40 -21.95
C ARG A 277 3.66 3.35 -21.43
N HIS A 278 3.14 3.12 -20.22
CA HIS A 278 1.91 3.78 -19.75
C HIS A 278 2.10 4.77 -18.60
N VAL A 279 3.15 4.60 -17.78
CA VAL A 279 3.42 5.52 -16.66
C VAL A 279 4.45 6.57 -17.05
N LEU A 280 5.59 6.15 -17.63
CA LEU A 280 6.65 7.07 -18.04
C LEU A 280 6.51 7.57 -19.48
N GLU A 281 5.69 6.92 -20.30
CA GLU A 281 5.54 7.20 -21.74
C GLU A 281 6.91 7.30 -22.45
N ALA A 282 7.78 6.33 -22.18
CA ALA A 282 9.18 6.33 -22.60
C ALA A 282 9.52 5.06 -23.40
N PRO A 283 10.52 5.13 -24.30
CA PRO A 283 10.96 3.97 -25.06
C PRO A 283 11.49 2.86 -24.14
N LEU A 284 11.25 1.62 -24.56
CA LEU A 284 11.76 0.43 -23.88
C LEU A 284 13.29 0.35 -24.02
N ASP A 285 13.92 -0.06 -22.93
CA ASP A 285 15.30 -0.52 -22.91
C ASP A 285 15.26 -2.05 -22.89
N ARG A 286 16.28 -2.69 -23.46
CA ARG A 286 16.37 -4.15 -23.47
C ARG A 286 16.25 -4.77 -22.07
N ARG A 287 16.75 -4.08 -21.04
CA ARG A 287 16.67 -4.50 -19.63
C ARG A 287 15.24 -4.55 -19.08
N ASP A 288 14.29 -3.81 -19.66
CA ASP A 288 12.88 -3.86 -19.22
C ASP A 288 12.19 -5.18 -19.56
N LEU A 289 12.77 -5.94 -20.51
CA LEU A 289 12.27 -7.23 -20.93
C LEU A 289 12.80 -8.39 -20.10
N TYR A 290 13.83 -8.14 -19.27
CA TYR A 290 14.51 -9.17 -18.52
C TYR A 290 13.72 -9.60 -17.29
N PHE A 291 13.70 -10.90 -17.04
CA PHE A 291 13.15 -11.49 -15.84
C PHE A 291 13.86 -12.82 -15.54
N ARG A 292 13.65 -13.37 -14.34
CA ARG A 292 14.20 -14.67 -13.94
C ARG A 292 13.11 -15.73 -13.87
N VAL A 293 13.38 -16.89 -14.47
CA VAL A 293 12.58 -18.11 -14.38
C VAL A 293 13.54 -19.23 -13.95
N GLU A 294 13.26 -19.89 -12.82
CA GLU A 294 14.12 -20.98 -12.31
C GLU A 294 15.61 -20.57 -12.20
N ASN A 295 15.87 -19.35 -11.70
CA ASN A 295 17.20 -18.75 -11.60
C ASN A 295 17.94 -18.54 -12.94
N ARG A 296 17.28 -18.71 -14.08
CA ARG A 296 17.81 -18.41 -15.40
C ARG A 296 17.28 -17.08 -15.90
N LEU A 297 18.14 -16.32 -16.59
CA LEU A 297 17.74 -15.08 -17.25
C LEU A 297 16.87 -15.42 -18.46
N ALA A 298 15.70 -14.80 -18.53
CA ALA A 298 14.77 -14.85 -19.64
C ALA A 298 14.48 -13.43 -20.13
N GLN A 299 14.02 -13.33 -21.37
CA GLN A 299 13.70 -12.08 -22.04
C GLN A 299 12.35 -12.23 -22.75
N TRP A 300 11.46 -11.24 -22.61
CA TRP A 300 10.29 -11.13 -23.48
C TRP A 300 10.69 -10.71 -24.89
N VAL A 301 10.09 -11.33 -25.90
CA VAL A 301 10.19 -10.87 -27.29
C VAL A 301 9.00 -9.95 -27.54
N VAL A 302 9.29 -8.71 -27.94
CA VAL A 302 8.28 -7.70 -28.27
C VAL A 302 8.58 -7.15 -29.66
N ASP A 303 7.53 -6.87 -30.43
CA ASP A 303 7.67 -6.45 -31.83
C ASP A 303 8.28 -5.04 -31.98
N ASP A 304 8.23 -4.22 -30.92
CA ASP A 304 8.55 -2.77 -30.96
C ASP A 304 9.98 -2.38 -30.57
N LEU A 305 10.93 -3.31 -30.42
CA LEU A 305 12.31 -2.92 -30.12
C LEU A 305 13.07 -2.60 -31.40
N PRO A 306 13.73 -1.42 -31.50
CA PRO A 306 14.63 -1.18 -32.61
C PRO A 306 15.71 -2.28 -32.63
N PRO A 307 16.09 -2.79 -33.82
CA PRO A 307 17.12 -3.81 -33.93
C PRO A 307 18.39 -3.31 -33.23
N SER A 308 19.02 -4.22 -32.47
CA SER A 308 20.23 -3.88 -31.72
C SER A 308 21.32 -3.44 -32.69
N ALA A 309 21.87 -2.25 -32.46
CA ALA A 309 23.15 -1.83 -33.02
C ALA A 309 24.31 -2.55 -32.32
#